data_AF-A0A9D0P1Q0-F1
#
_entry.id   AF-A0A9D0P1Q0-F1
#
_cell.length_a   1.000
_cell.length_b   1.000
_cell.length_c   1.000
_cell.angle_alpha   90.00
_cell.angle_beta   90.00
_cell.angle_gamma   90.00
#
_symmetry.space_group_name_H-M   'P 1'
#
loop_
_entity.id
_entity.type
_entity.pdbx_description
1 polymer ?
#
loop_
_entity_poly.entity_id
_entity_poly.type
_entity_poly.pdbx_seq_one_letter_code
_entity_poly.pdbx_strand_id
1 'polypeptide(L)' 'MFADKEELIRQELYELQMEHQALDAMIHRMAGEATVDQLQIRRLKKTKLRLKDRIEHLRSELIPDLDA' A
#
# COMPACT_ATOMS: atom_id res chain seq x y z
N MET A 1 15.78 1.59 23.62
CA MET A 1 14.70 0.79 23.00
C MET A 1 13.97 1.59 21.91
N PHE A 2 14.70 2.30 21.03
CA PHE A 2 14.09 2.97 19.86
C PHE A 2 14.26 2.13 18.58
N ALA A 3 15.34 1.35 18.50
CA ALA A 3 15.61 0.42 17.42
C ALA A 3 14.48 -0.61 17.22
N ASP A 4 13.84 -1.08 18.30
CA ASP A 4 12.73 -2.03 18.22
C ASP A 4 11.49 -1.42 17.55
N LYS A 5 11.22 -0.13 17.79
CA LYS A 5 10.08 0.58 17.17
C LYS A 5 10.33 0.85 15.69
N GLU A 6 11.52 1.33 15.33
CA GLU A 6 11.87 1.58 13.93
C GLU A 6 11.86 0.29 13.10
N GLU A 7 12.35 -0.83 13.66
CA GLU A 7 12.33 -2.13 13.01
C GLU A 7 10.90 -2.63 12.78
N LEU A 8 10.00 -2.47 13.77
CA LEU A 8 8.58 -2.80 13.61
C LEU A 8 7.91 -1.98 12.50
N ILE A 9 8.18 -0.67 12.43
CA ILE A 9 7.63 0.18 11.37
C ILE A 9 8.17 -0.24 9.99
N ARG A 10 9.46 -0.60 9.90
CA ARG A 10 10.05 -1.10 8.64
C ARG A 10 9.43 -2.42 8.21
N GLN A 11 9.14 -3.32 9.14
CA GLN A 11 8.45 -4.57 8.86
C GLN A 11 7.02 -4.32 8.36
N GLU A 12 6.22 -3.50 9.07
CA GLU A 12 4.86 -3.12 8.64
C GLU A 12 4.88 -2.47 7.25
N LEU A 13 5.86 -1.59 6.99
CA LEU A 13 6.02 -0.92 5.70
C LEU A 13 6.33 -1.92 4.57
N TYR A 14 7.19 -2.91 4.82
CA TYR A 14 7.49 -3.96 3.86
C TYR A 14 6.24 -4.80 3.53
N GLU A 15 5.48 -5.19 4.55
CA GLU A 15 4.23 -5.95 4.38
C GLU A 15 3.20 -5.17 3.57
N LEU A 16 2.97 -3.90 3.92
CA LEU A 16 2.04 -3.03 3.20
C LEU A 16 2.47 -2.79 1.75
N GLN A 17 3.77 -2.66 1.48
CA GLN A 17 4.29 -2.54 0.11
C GLN A 17 4.03 -3.81 -0.70
N MET A 18 4.21 -4.98 -0.09
CA MET A 18 3.91 -6.25 -0.75
C MET A 18 2.44 -6.42 -1.04
N GLU A 19 1.56 -6.10 -0.09
CA GLU A 19 0.12 -6.13 -0.30
C GLU A 19 -0.31 -5.15 -1.40
N HIS A 20 0.24 -3.94 -1.40
CA HIS A 20 -0.02 -2.92 -2.42
C HIS A 20 0.39 -3.40 -3.83
N GLN A 21 1.57 -4.04 -3.97
CA GLN A 21 2.02 -4.60 -5.25
C GLN A 21 1.12 -5.76 -5.70
N ALA A 22 0.72 -6.64 -4.78
CA ALA A 22 -0.18 -7.75 -5.08
C ALA A 22 -1.55 -7.25 -5.57
N LEU A 23 -2.11 -6.22 -4.92
CA LEU A 23 -3.36 -5.58 -5.35
C LEU A 23 -3.23 -4.93 -6.72
N ASP A 24 -2.08 -4.31 -7.03
CA ASP A 24 -1.86 -3.73 -8.35
C ASP A 24 -1.84 -4.80 -9.45
N ALA A 25 -1.13 -5.90 -9.22
CA ALA A 25 -1.11 -7.04 -10.14
C ALA A 25 -2.51 -7.64 -10.34
N MET A 26 -3.30 -7.75 -9.26
CA MET A 26 -4.69 -8.22 -9.33
C MET A 26 -5.57 -7.28 -10.16
N ILE A 27 -5.47 -5.96 -9.94
CA ILE A 27 -6.20 -4.96 -10.72
C ILE A 27 -5.81 -5.03 -12.20
N HIS A 28 -4.52 -5.18 -12.50
CA HIS A 28 -4.02 -5.25 -13.88
C HIS A 28 -4.54 -6.50 -14.59
N ARG A 29 -4.49 -7.66 -13.94
CA ARG A 29 -5.05 -8.91 -14.47
C ARG A 29 -6.54 -8.80 -14.75
N MET A 30 -7.30 -8.31 -13.76
CA MET A 30 -8.75 -8.14 -13.90
C MET A 30 -9.09 -7.19 -15.04
N ALA A 31 -8.37 -6.08 -15.20
CA ALA A 31 -8.63 -5.09 -16.24
C ALA A 31 -8.49 -5.64 -17.68
N GLY A 32 -7.78 -6.74 -17.89
CA GLY A 32 -7.63 -7.40 -19.18
C GLY A 32 -8.73 -8.42 -19.53
N GLU A 33 -9.64 -8.72 -18.60
CA GLU A 33 -10.70 -9.71 -18.81
C GLU A 33 -11.92 -9.09 -19.53
N ALA A 34 -12.53 -9.82 -20.47
CA ALA A 34 -13.67 -9.34 -21.25
C ALA A 34 -14.93 -9.06 -20.41
N THR A 35 -15.06 -9.73 -19.26
CA THR A 35 -16.16 -9.59 -18.30
C THR A 35 -15.68 -8.90 -17.02
N VAL A 36 -15.07 -7.72 -17.17
CA VAL A 36 -14.61 -6.91 -16.04
C VAL A 36 -15.77 -6.51 -15.13
N ASP A 37 -15.68 -6.87 -13.85
CA ASP A 37 -16.49 -6.25 -12.80
C ASP A 37 -15.88 -4.89 -12.42
N GLN A 38 -16.41 -3.83 -13.04
CA GLN A 38 -15.97 -2.46 -12.79
C GLN A 38 -16.16 -2.03 -11.32
N LEU A 39 -17.17 -2.56 -10.62
CA LEU A 39 -17.40 -2.24 -9.21
C LEU A 39 -16.31 -2.86 -8.35
N GLN A 40 -15.94 -4.11 -8.64
CA GLN A 40 -14.83 -4.79 -7.96
C GLN A 40 -13.51 -4.06 -8.21
N ILE A 41 -13.21 -3.66 -9.44
CA ILE A 41 -12.00 -2.85 -9.75
C ILE A 41 -12.01 -1.52 -8.99
N ARG A 42 -13.14 -0.82 -8.93
CA ARG A 42 -13.26 0.44 -8.16
C ARG A 42 -12.98 0.21 -6.67
N ARG A 43 -13.48 -0.87 -6.09
CA ARG A 43 -13.21 -1.24 -4.69
C ARG A 43 -11.73 -1.53 -4.46
N LEU A 44 -11.10 -2.33 -5.34
CA LEU A 44 -9.67 -2.65 -5.25
C LEU A 44 -8.80 -1.40 -5.37
N LYS A 45 -9.11 -0.49 -6.30
CA LYS A 45 -8.40 0.79 -6.43
C LYS A 45 -8.53 1.65 -5.18
N LYS A 46 -9.72 1.67 -4.54
CA LYS A 46 -9.93 2.39 -3.27
C LYS A 46 -9.11 1.77 -2.13
N THR A 47 -9.04 0.44 -2.05
CA THR A 47 -8.18 -0.26 -1.07
C THR A 47 -6.71 0.04 -1.32
N LYS A 48 -6.27 -0.01 -2.58
CA LYS A 48 -4.91 0.34 -2.99
C LYS A 48 -4.53 1.77 -2.58
N LEU A 49 -5.44 2.73 -2.77
CA LEU A 49 -5.22 4.12 -2.33
C LEU A 49 -4.99 4.21 -0.82
N ARG A 50 -5.83 3.53 -0.02
CA ARG A 50 -5.67 3.50 1.45
C ARG A 50 -4.34 2.90 1.90
N LEU A 51 -3.89 1.83 1.24
CA LEU A 51 -2.58 1.23 1.52
C LEU A 51 -1.45 2.19 1.18
N LYS A 52 -1.54 2.90 0.05
CA LYS A 52 -0.59 3.95 -0.31
C LYS A 52 -0.55 5.04 0.77
N ASP A 53 -1.70 5.56 1.20
CA ASP A 53 -1.78 6.60 2.23
C ASP A 53 -1.13 6.12 3.55
N ARG A 54 -1.35 4.86 3.92
CA ARG A 54 -0.75 4.25 5.11
C ARG A 54 0.77 4.08 4.97
N ILE A 55 1.26 3.66 3.82
CA ILE A 55 2.70 3.55 3.52
C ILE A 55 3.37 4.91 3.64
N GLU A 56 2.77 5.96 3.07
CA GLU A 56 3.32 7.31 3.15
C GLU A 56 3.33 7.83 4.59
N HIS A 57 2.28 7.56 5.37
CA HIS A 57 2.27 7.90 6.80
C HIS A 57 3.40 7.23 7.59
N LEU A 58 3.59 5.91 7.42
CA LEU A 58 4.66 5.17 8.10
C LEU A 58 6.06 5.60 7.61
N ARG A 59 6.19 6.00 6.34
CA ARG A 59 7.44 6.59 5.81
C ARG A 59 7.76 7.91 6.49
N SER A 60 6.77 8.78 6.68
CA SER A 60 6.93 10.04 7.41
C SER A 60 7.25 9.82 8.89
N GLU A 61 6.77 8.73 9.51
CA GLU A 61 7.16 8.35 10.87
C GLU A 61 8.62 7.86 10.97
N LEU A 62 9.12 7.18 9.93
CA LEU A 62 10.51 6.69 9.83
C LEU A 62 11.52 7.77 9.41
N ILE A 63 11.09 8.72 8.58
CA ILE A 63 11.90 9.85 8.10
C ILE A 63 11.19 11.12 8.57
N PRO A 64 11.51 11.62 9.78
CA PRO A 64 10.81 12.77 10.37
C PRO A 64 11.05 14.12 9.65
N ASP A 65 11.60 14.15 8.44
CA ASP A 65 12.06 15.39 7.80
C ASP A 65 12.00 15.36 6.26
N LEU A 66 10.80 15.33 5.66
CA LEU A 66 10.69 15.51 4.20
C LEU A 66 9.40 16.21 3.71
N ASP A 67 8.64 16.88 4.58
CA ASP A 67 7.59 17.82 4.16
C ASP A 67 7.55 19.00 5.15
N ALA A 68 8.39 20.01 4.88
CA ALA A 68 8.32 21.38 5.38
C ALA A 68 8.25 22.34 4.19
#